data_AF-A0A923THK9-F1
#
_entry.id   AF-A0A923THK9-F1
#
_cell.length_a   1.000
_cell.length_b   1.000
_cell.length_c   1.000
_cell.angle_alpha   90.00
_cell.angle_beta   90.00
_cell.angle_gamma   90.00
#
_symmetry.space_group_name_H-M   'P 1'
#
loop_
_entity.id
_entity.type
_entity.pdbx_description
1 polymer ?
#
loop_
_entity_poly.entity_id
_entity_poly.type
_entity_poly.pdbx_seq_one_letter_code
_entity_poly.pdbx_strand_id
1 'polypeptide(L)'
;AVPDILFRETSTLGVREHAVARHTLERAEVTVHLDGQAVRIKLGLLAGEVVNAMPEWDDVAAAAAALGRPAKQVLLAAHALAHDQSEGSL
;
A
#
# COMPACT_ATOMS: atom_id res chain seq x y z
N ALA A 1 16.73 -21.57 3.10
CA ALA A 1 16.89 -20.37 2.23
C ALA A 1 15.87 -20.45 1.09
N VAL A 2 15.72 -19.40 0.26
CA VAL A 2 14.77 -19.41 -0.88
C VAL A 2 14.98 -20.62 -1.83
N PRO A 3 16.22 -21.02 -2.19
CA PRO A 3 16.43 -22.20 -3.04
C PRO A 3 15.88 -23.51 -2.47
N ASP A 4 15.99 -23.72 -1.16
CA ASP A 4 15.53 -24.97 -0.52
C ASP A 4 14.02 -25.18 -0.70
N ILE A 5 13.24 -24.11 -0.64
CA ILE A 5 11.79 -24.16 -0.85
C ILE A 5 11.50 -24.51 -2.32
N LEU A 6 12.22 -23.89 -3.26
CA LEU A 6 12.04 -24.15 -4.68
C LEU A 6 12.33 -25.61 -5.06
N PHE A 7 13.36 -26.23 -4.48
CA PHE A 7 13.68 -27.64 -4.75
C PHE A 7 12.69 -28.63 -4.12
N ARG A 8 12.02 -28.25 -3.03
CA ARG A 8 11.06 -29.13 -2.34
C ARG A 8 9.67 -29.05 -2.94
N GLU A 9 9.25 -27.85 -3.30
CA GLU A 9 7.86 -27.57 -3.68
C GLU A 9 7.66 -27.52 -5.20
N THR A 10 8.74 -27.64 -5.98
CA THR A 10 8.68 -27.62 -7.45
C THR A 10 9.55 -28.73 -8.05
N SER A 11 9.38 -28.98 -9.35
CA SER A 11 10.21 -29.94 -10.09
C SER A 11 11.53 -29.35 -10.64
N THR A 12 11.87 -28.11 -10.28
CA THR A 12 13.09 -27.47 -10.78
C THR A 12 14.35 -28.19 -10.30
N LEU A 13 15.31 -28.38 -11.21
CA LEU A 13 16.60 -29.00 -10.89
C LEU A 13 17.71 -27.97 -10.62
N GLY A 14 17.41 -26.69 -10.77
CA GLY A 14 18.38 -25.62 -10.57
C GLY A 14 17.72 -24.25 -10.43
N VAL A 15 18.45 -23.31 -9.85
CA VAL A 15 18.02 -21.92 -9.69
C VAL A 15 19.12 -21.02 -10.24
N ARG A 16 18.73 -19.96 -10.95
CA ARG A 16 19.62 -18.89 -11.40
C ARG A 16 19.28 -17.62 -10.64
N GLU A 17 20.28 -17.00 -10.02
CA GLU A 17 20.12 -15.79 -9.21
C GLU A 17 21.04 -14.69 -9.73
N HIS A 18 20.57 -13.44 -9.70
CA HIS A 18 21.37 -12.27 -10.01
C HIS A 18 21.02 -11.16 -9.02
N ALA A 19 22.06 -10.48 -8.52
CA ALA A 19 21.86 -9.32 -7.65
C ALA A 19 21.43 -8.11 -8.49
N VAL A 20 20.43 -7.38 -8.01
CA VAL A 20 19.98 -6.11 -8.61
C VAL A 20 19.97 -5.01 -7.56
N ALA A 21 20.40 -3.81 -7.95
CA ALA A 21 20.24 -2.62 -7.13
C ALA A 21 18.80 -2.10 -7.23
N ARG A 22 18.23 -1.64 -6.11
CA ARG A 22 16.91 -1.03 -6.07
C ARG A 22 17.00 0.29 -5.30
N HIS A 23 16.59 1.37 -5.94
CA HIS A 23 16.37 2.66 -5.28
C HIS A 23 14.92 2.69 -4.78
N THR A 24 14.74 2.92 -3.48
CA THR A 24 13.42 2.94 -2.85
C THR A 24 13.16 4.27 -2.19
N LEU A 25 11.91 4.73 -2.27
CA LEU A 25 11.44 5.85 -1.48
C LEU A 25 11.44 5.50 0.01
N GLU A 26 11.61 6.52 0.84
CA GLU A 26 11.25 6.42 2.25
C GLU A 26 9.74 6.18 2.36
N ARG A 27 9.31 5.46 3.39
CA ARG A 27 7.92 5.06 3.55
C ARG A 27 7.41 5.52 4.90
N ALA A 28 6.23 6.13 4.88
CA ALA A 28 5.44 6.40 6.07
C ALA A 28 4.02 5.85 5.88
N GLU A 29 3.25 5.84 6.96
CA GLU A 29 1.86 5.45 6.95
C GLU A 29 1.06 6.47 7.76
N VAL A 30 -0.10 6.85 7.24
CA VAL A 30 -1.10 7.67 7.94
C VAL A 30 -2.46 7.01 7.82
N THR A 31 -3.40 7.36 8.69
CA THR A 31 -4.75 6.80 8.65
C THR A 31 -5.76 7.91 8.39
N VAL A 32 -6.59 7.72 7.36
CA VAL A 32 -7.76 8.56 7.12
C VAL A 32 -9.01 7.85 7.64
N HIS A 33 -10.02 8.63 8.01
CA HIS A 33 -11.29 8.10 8.50
C HIS A 33 -12.40 8.45 7.50
N LEU A 34 -12.98 7.44 6.86
CA LEU A 34 -14.11 7.57 5.94
C LEU A 34 -15.37 7.05 6.63
N ASP A 35 -16.29 7.94 6.99
CA ASP A 35 -17.57 7.59 7.63
C ASP A 35 -17.41 6.62 8.83
N GLY A 36 -16.38 6.88 9.65
CA GLY A 36 -16.05 6.07 10.83
C GLY A 36 -15.22 4.81 10.55
N GLN A 37 -14.90 4.51 9.29
CA GLN A 37 -13.98 3.44 8.92
C GLN A 37 -12.56 3.97 8.74
N ALA A 38 -11.60 3.34 9.40
CA ALA A 38 -10.19 3.65 9.24
C ALA A 38 -9.64 3.04 7.95
N VAL A 39 -8.93 3.84 7.16
CA VAL A 39 -8.20 3.39 5.96
C VAL A 39 -6.76 3.88 6.06
N ARG A 40 -5.81 2.95 6.16
CA ARG A 40 -4.39 3.30 6.12
C ARG A 40 -3.99 3.73 4.73
N ILE A 41 -3.12 4.73 4.67
CA ILE A 41 -2.55 5.32 3.47
C ILE A 41 -1.04 5.10 3.52
N LYS A 42 -0.52 4.38 2.53
CA LYS A 42 0.91 4.22 2.29
C LYS A 42 1.45 5.48 1.64
N LEU A 43 2.39 6.13 2.32
CA LEU A 43 3.11 7.30 1.79
C LEU A 43 4.46 6.88 1.22
N GLY A 44 4.78 7.37 0.04
CA GLY A 44 6.12 7.31 -0.55
C GLY A 44 6.74 8.70 -0.50
N LEU A 45 7.89 8.82 0.17
CA LEU A 45 8.58 10.08 0.39
C LEU A 45 9.88 10.15 -0.41
N LEU A 46 10.07 11.28 -1.10
CA LEU A 46 11.30 11.63 -1.78
C LEU A 46 11.88 12.88 -1.10
N ALA A 47 13.03 12.73 -0.44
CA ALA A 47 13.67 13.80 0.32
C ALA A 47 12.72 14.49 1.34
N GLY A 48 11.87 13.70 2.00
CA GLY A 48 10.87 14.20 2.96
C GLY A 48 9.56 14.67 2.33
N GLU A 49 9.48 14.83 1.00
CA GLU A 49 8.25 15.23 0.31
C GLU A 49 7.40 14.01 -0.06
N VAL A 50 6.10 14.06 0.22
CA VAL A 50 5.16 13.00 -0.19
C VAL A 50 4.94 13.09 -1.70
N VAL A 51 5.42 12.07 -2.42
CA VAL A 51 5.25 11.95 -3.88
C VAL A 51 4.24 10.88 -4.28
N ASN A 52 3.79 10.06 -3.33
CA ASN A 52 2.73 9.07 -3.52
C ASN A 52 1.95 8.85 -2.22
N ALA A 53 0.63 8.77 -2.31
CA ALA A 53 -0.27 8.45 -1.22
C ALA A 53 -1.32 7.44 -1.71
N MET A 54 -1.20 6.19 -1.26
CA MET A 54 -2.03 5.08 -1.75
C MET A 54 -2.80 4.43 -0.60
N PRO A 55 -4.14 4.41 -0.62
CA PRO A 55 -4.94 3.64 0.33
C PRO A 55 -4.58 2.15 0.29
N GLU A 56 -4.47 1.52 1.46
CA GLU A 56 -4.30 0.08 1.56
C GLU A 56 -5.57 -0.64 1.13
N TRP A 57 -5.44 -1.57 0.19
CA TRP A 57 -6.59 -2.22 -0.43
C TRP A 57 -7.42 -3.06 0.56
N ASP A 58 -6.77 -3.74 1.50
CA ASP A 58 -7.48 -4.57 2.50
C ASP A 58 -8.37 -3.70 3.38
N ASP A 59 -7.89 -2.52 3.78
CA ASP A 59 -8.67 -1.56 4.56
C ASP A 59 -9.81 -0.95 3.72
N VAL A 60 -9.56 -0.64 2.45
CA VAL A 60 -10.61 -0.20 1.50
C VAL A 60 -11.70 -1.26 1.35
N ALA A 61 -11.33 -2.52 1.19
CA ALA A 61 -12.28 -3.63 1.04
C ALA A 61 -13.09 -3.84 2.33
N ALA A 62 -12.44 -3.76 3.50
CA ALA A 62 -13.11 -3.84 4.80
C ALA A 62 -14.09 -2.67 5.01
N ALA A 63 -13.67 -1.44 4.74
CA ALA A 63 -14.51 -0.26 4.83
C ALA A 63 -15.69 -0.30 3.85
N ALA A 64 -15.46 -0.78 2.63
CA ALA A 64 -16.52 -0.99 1.63
C ALA A 64 -17.58 -1.99 2.10
N ALA A 65 -17.15 -3.12 2.67
CA ALA A 65 -18.06 -4.10 3.25
C ALA A 65 -18.84 -3.52 4.44
N ALA A 66 -18.17 -2.81 5.36
CA ALA A 66 -18.81 -2.21 6.53
C ALA A 66 -19.82 -1.11 6.18
N LEU A 67 -19.52 -0.30 5.16
CA LEU A 67 -20.37 0.80 4.72
C LEU A 67 -21.44 0.39 3.71
N GLY A 68 -21.40 -0.85 3.19
CA GLY A 68 -22.29 -1.31 2.12
C GLY A 68 -22.10 -0.54 0.81
N ARG A 69 -20.86 -0.11 0.51
CA ARG A 69 -20.53 0.70 -0.68
C ARG A 69 -19.61 -0.07 -1.64
N PRO A 70 -19.63 0.23 -2.95
CA PRO A 70 -18.64 -0.30 -3.88
C PRO A 70 -17.21 0.10 -3.48
N ALA A 71 -16.28 -0.87 -3.46
CA ALA A 71 -14.88 -0.63 -3.10
C ALA A 71 -14.20 0.47 -3.93
N LYS A 72 -14.58 0.61 -5.21
CA LYS A 72 -14.09 1.70 -6.08
C LYS A 72 -14.45 3.09 -5.55
N GLN A 73 -15.63 3.26 -4.95
CA GLN A 73 -16.06 4.54 -4.37
C GLN A 73 -15.33 4.82 -3.07
N VAL A 74 -15.12 3.80 -2.24
CA VAL A 74 -14.33 3.91 -1.00
C VAL A 74 -12.87 4.26 -1.32
N LEU A 75 -12.27 3.60 -2.30
CA LEU A 75 -10.92 3.88 -2.76
C LEU A 75 -10.78 5.35 -3.21
N LEU A 76 -11.72 5.84 -4.02
CA LEU A 76 -11.73 7.23 -4.48
C LEU A 76 -11.85 8.22 -3.31
N ALA A 77 -12.73 7.95 -2.35
CA ALA A 77 -12.92 8.81 -1.19
C ALA A 77 -11.69 8.80 -0.27
N ALA A 78 -11.06 7.64 -0.05
CA ALA A 78 -9.82 7.55 0.72
C ALA A 78 -8.66 8.29 0.05
N HIS A 79 -8.56 8.25 -1.28
CA HIS A 79 -7.60 9.07 -2.02
C HIS A 79 -7.85 10.57 -1.82
N ALA A 80 -9.10 11.03 -1.91
CA ALA A 80 -9.42 12.44 -1.69
C ALA A 80 -9.03 12.90 -0.27
N LEU A 81 -9.38 12.12 0.76
CA LEU A 81 -9.02 12.41 2.15
C LEU A 81 -7.50 12.43 2.38
N ALA A 82 -6.76 11.56 1.69
CA ALA A 82 -5.30 11.53 1.78
C ALA A 82 -4.66 12.80 1.21
N HIS A 83 -5.22 13.35 0.12
CA HIS A 83 -4.77 14.62 -0.46
C HIS A 83 -5.07 15.80 0.47
N ASP A 84 -6.30 15.90 1.00
CA ASP A 84 -6.68 17.00 1.89
C ASP A 84 -5.80 17.07 3.16
N GLN A 85 -5.44 15.92 3.72
CA GLN A 85 -4.55 15.83 4.90
C GLN A 85 -3.10 16.24 4.59
N SER A 86 -2.65 16.09 3.33
CA SER A 86 -1.31 16.49 2.92
C SER A 86 -1.17 18.01 2.76
N GLU A 87 -2.26 18.71 2.39
CA GLU A 87 -2.27 20.17 2.30
C GLU A 87 -2.45 20.85 3.67
N GLY A 88 -3.13 20.18 4.63
CA GLY A 88 -3.36 20.71 5.98
C GLY A 88 -2.22 20.59 6.98
N SER A 89 -1.10 19.94 6.63
CA SER A 89 0.06 19.71 7.51
C SER A 89 1.29 20.57 7.18
N LEU A 90 1.14 21.58 6.30
CA LEU A 90 2.15 22.62 6.01
C LEU A 90 1.91 23.90 6.81
#